data_AF-A0A4J2FU56-F1
#
_entry.id   AF-A0A4J2FU56-F1
#
_cell.length_a   1.000
_cell.length_b   1.000
_cell.length_c   1.000
_cell.angle_alpha   90.00
_cell.angle_beta   90.00
_cell.angle_gamma   90.00
#
_symmetry.space_group_name_H-M   'P 1'
#
loop_
_entity.id
_entity.type
_entity.pdbx_description
1 polymer ?
#
loop_
_entity_poly.entity_id
_entity_poly.type
_entity_poly.pdbx_seq_one_letter_code
_entity_poly.pdbx_strand_id
1 'polypeptide(L)'
;MSQQVKNAHNLYIHAIQDGRVAEAQAQSVGDTYIQHSTGVPDGKEGFAAFFADFFERHPERQIKIVRTIEDGNLVFVHVHQYLNGGEAQWVTTDTFRADENGRIVEHWDVIDYYRTPENDQLDQIFGDFEIKDLDKKAENKKLVRRFLTEIFQNGELEQWSDYVADDLIQHNHDIGQGSAAYKNYVAEYSVTFDFVFQLLGQGNYVVSYGQTQIDGVAYAQYDIFRLENGKIVEHWDVIDYYRTPENDQLDQIFGDFEIKDLDKKAENKKLVRRFLTEIFQNGELEQWSDYVADDLIQHNHDIGQGSAAYKNYVAEYSVTFDFVFQLLGQGNYVVSYGQTQIDGVAYAQYDIFRLENGKIVEHWDNKEVMPKVEDLTNRGKF
;
A
#
# COMPACT_ATOMS: atom_id res chain seq x y z
N MET A 1 -14.41 -22.21 -3.68
CA MET A 1 -13.14 -21.47 -3.85
C MET A 1 -13.02 -21.09 -5.32
N SER A 2 -12.91 -19.79 -5.60
CA SER A 2 -12.72 -19.24 -6.95
C SER A 2 -11.34 -19.60 -7.52
N GLN A 3 -11.09 -19.23 -8.78
CA GLN A 3 -9.77 -19.44 -9.39
C GLN A 3 -8.69 -18.55 -8.75
N GLN A 4 -8.99 -17.28 -8.47
CA GLN A 4 -8.05 -16.37 -7.81
C GLN A 4 -7.67 -16.83 -6.40
N VAL A 5 -8.62 -17.35 -5.62
CA VAL A 5 -8.29 -17.89 -4.30
C VAL A 5 -7.40 -19.13 -4.41
N LYS A 6 -7.68 -20.03 -5.36
CA LYS A 6 -6.79 -21.19 -5.63
C LYS A 6 -5.39 -20.72 -6.03
N ASN A 7 -5.30 -19.72 -6.89
CA ASN A 7 -4.02 -19.18 -7.36
C ASN A 7 -3.23 -18.52 -6.23
N ALA A 8 -3.88 -17.74 -5.35
CA ALA A 8 -3.24 -17.19 -4.15
C ALA A 8 -2.75 -18.32 -3.20
N HIS A 9 -3.57 -19.34 -2.96
CA HIS A 9 -3.19 -20.49 -2.14
C HIS A 9 -2.01 -21.27 -2.74
N ASN A 10 -1.95 -21.40 -4.06
CA ASN A 10 -0.85 -22.07 -4.75
C ASN A 10 0.50 -21.36 -4.56
N LEU A 11 0.53 -20.02 -4.44
CA LEU A 11 1.76 -19.30 -4.13
C LEU A 11 2.30 -19.73 -2.77
N TYR A 12 1.43 -19.90 -1.78
CA TYR A 12 1.82 -20.36 -0.46
C TYR A 12 2.17 -21.86 -0.40
N ILE A 13 1.31 -22.71 -0.95
CA ILE A 13 1.45 -24.16 -0.80
C ILE A 13 2.44 -24.72 -1.83
N HIS A 14 2.28 -24.41 -3.11
CA HIS A 14 3.13 -25.00 -4.14
C HIS A 14 4.45 -24.25 -4.31
N ALA A 15 4.45 -22.91 -4.25
CA ALA A 15 5.71 -22.17 -4.37
C ALA A 15 6.55 -22.30 -3.09
N ILE A 16 6.01 -21.91 -1.94
CA ILE A 16 6.78 -21.80 -0.68
C ILE A 16 6.92 -23.15 0.02
N GLN A 17 5.82 -23.81 0.39
CA GLN A 17 5.90 -25.06 1.14
C GLN A 17 6.60 -26.17 0.33
N ASP A 18 6.09 -26.45 -0.88
CA ASP A 18 6.59 -27.54 -1.71
C ASP A 18 7.90 -27.20 -2.47
N GLY A 19 8.31 -25.92 -2.52
CA GLY A 19 9.48 -25.47 -3.27
C GLY A 19 9.31 -25.50 -4.80
N ARG A 20 8.08 -25.62 -5.32
CA ARG A 20 7.76 -25.75 -6.75
C ARG A 20 7.42 -24.40 -7.38
N VAL A 21 8.32 -23.43 -7.24
CA VAL A 21 8.11 -22.02 -7.64
C VAL A 21 7.69 -21.87 -9.10
N ALA A 22 8.46 -22.45 -10.04
CA ALA A 22 8.17 -22.31 -11.47
C ALA A 22 6.79 -22.89 -11.86
N GLU A 23 6.40 -24.02 -11.27
CA GLU A 23 5.08 -24.62 -11.50
C GLU A 23 3.96 -23.74 -10.95
N ALA A 24 4.12 -23.26 -9.71
CA ALA A 24 3.14 -22.40 -9.05
C ALA A 24 2.95 -21.08 -9.81
N GLN A 25 4.04 -20.44 -10.25
CA GLN A 25 3.99 -19.21 -11.04
C GLN A 25 3.36 -19.42 -12.41
N ALA A 26 3.70 -20.50 -13.12
CA ALA A 26 3.12 -20.81 -14.42
C ALA A 26 1.59 -20.96 -14.33
N GLN A 27 1.08 -21.55 -13.24
CA GLN A 27 -0.36 -21.73 -13.01
C GLN A 27 -1.04 -20.46 -12.50
N SER A 28 -0.38 -19.73 -11.60
CA SER A 28 -1.07 -18.79 -10.71
C SER A 28 -0.81 -17.32 -11.01
N VAL A 29 0.33 -16.98 -11.62
CA VAL A 29 0.78 -15.59 -11.80
C VAL A 29 0.56 -15.11 -13.23
N GLY A 30 -0.04 -13.93 -13.39
CA GLY A 30 -0.35 -13.29 -14.66
C GLY A 30 0.87 -12.89 -15.49
N ASP A 31 0.66 -12.04 -16.49
CA ASP A 31 1.77 -11.55 -17.33
C ASP A 31 2.62 -10.51 -16.59
N THR A 32 2.03 -9.82 -15.61
CA THR A 32 2.71 -8.93 -14.66
C THR A 32 2.62 -9.50 -13.24
N TYR A 33 3.56 -9.10 -12.37
CA TYR A 33 3.52 -9.37 -10.94
C TYR A 33 4.24 -8.24 -10.21
N ILE A 34 3.48 -7.29 -9.69
CA ILE A 34 4.01 -6.20 -8.86
C ILE A 34 3.99 -6.67 -7.41
N GLN A 35 5.05 -6.43 -6.66
CA GLN A 35 5.03 -6.73 -5.23
C GLN A 35 5.47 -5.54 -4.40
N HIS A 36 4.95 -5.51 -3.19
CA HIS A 36 5.23 -4.46 -2.22
C HIS A 36 6.04 -4.97 -1.02
N SER A 37 6.51 -6.22 -1.08
CA SER A 37 7.39 -6.82 -0.07
C SER A 37 8.75 -6.14 -0.05
N THR A 38 9.20 -5.76 1.15
CA THR A 38 10.49 -5.07 1.34
C THR A 38 11.66 -5.89 0.77
N GLY A 39 12.39 -5.32 -0.19
CA GLY A 39 13.61 -5.90 -0.74
C GLY A 39 13.41 -7.02 -1.76
N VAL A 40 12.18 -7.23 -2.25
CA VAL A 40 11.89 -8.28 -3.23
C VAL A 40 11.55 -7.63 -4.60
N PRO A 41 12.31 -7.90 -5.68
CA PRO A 41 12.10 -7.25 -6.98
C PRO A 41 10.83 -7.73 -7.70
N ASP A 42 10.17 -6.88 -8.47
CA ASP A 42 9.00 -7.25 -9.28
C ASP A 42 9.23 -8.43 -10.23
N GLY A 43 8.12 -9.00 -10.70
CA GLY A 43 8.07 -10.04 -11.71
C GLY A 43 8.25 -11.46 -11.14
N LYS A 44 8.07 -12.45 -12.02
CA LYS A 44 8.22 -13.87 -11.67
C LYS A 44 9.68 -14.19 -11.32
N GLU A 45 10.61 -13.55 -12.01
CA GLU A 45 12.04 -13.71 -11.83
C GLU A 45 12.49 -13.18 -10.47
N GLY A 46 12.00 -12.00 -10.05
CA GLY A 46 12.32 -11.43 -8.74
C GLY A 46 11.79 -12.28 -7.58
N PHE A 47 10.54 -12.74 -7.68
CA PHE A 47 9.98 -13.72 -6.74
C PHE A 47 10.82 -15.00 -6.67
N ALA A 48 11.19 -15.58 -7.82
CA ALA A 48 11.98 -16.82 -7.85
C ALA A 48 13.39 -16.64 -7.27
N ALA A 49 14.03 -15.49 -7.53
CA ALA A 49 15.35 -15.18 -7.01
C ALA A 49 15.36 -15.05 -5.48
N PHE A 50 14.36 -14.38 -4.90
CA PHE A 50 14.22 -14.26 -3.45
C PHE A 50 14.05 -15.63 -2.78
N PHE A 51 13.16 -16.46 -3.33
CA PHE A 51 12.87 -17.76 -2.71
C PHE A 51 14.01 -18.78 -2.84
N ALA A 52 14.93 -18.61 -3.78
CA ALA A 52 16.10 -19.48 -3.91
C ALA A 52 16.94 -19.51 -2.62
N ASP A 53 17.32 -18.35 -2.08
CA ASP A 53 18.07 -18.24 -0.82
C ASP A 53 17.20 -18.63 0.39
N PHE A 54 15.92 -18.26 0.36
CA PHE A 54 14.97 -18.65 1.43
C PHE A 54 14.91 -20.18 1.62
N PHE A 55 14.88 -20.95 0.53
CA PHE A 55 14.82 -22.42 0.62
C PHE A 55 16.10 -23.06 1.13
N GLU A 56 17.26 -22.47 0.87
CA GLU A 56 18.53 -22.93 1.44
C GLU A 56 18.59 -22.72 2.95
N ARG A 57 18.11 -21.56 3.43
CA ARG A 57 18.04 -21.24 4.87
C ARG A 57 16.94 -21.99 5.61
N HIS A 58 15.85 -22.32 4.92
CA HIS A 58 14.67 -22.92 5.52
C HIS A 58 14.26 -24.20 4.80
N PRO A 59 15.03 -25.31 4.86
CA PRO A 59 14.75 -26.53 4.12
C PRO A 59 13.43 -27.22 4.52
N GLU A 60 13.00 -27.09 5.78
CA GLU A 60 11.71 -27.61 6.25
C GLU A 60 10.73 -26.45 6.40
N ARG A 61 9.61 -26.51 5.69
CA ARG A 61 8.60 -25.44 5.65
C ARG A 61 7.24 -26.08 5.74
N GLN A 62 6.40 -25.60 6.64
CA GLN A 62 4.99 -25.97 6.72
C GLN A 62 4.17 -24.68 6.77
N ILE A 63 3.23 -24.56 5.85
CA ILE A 63 2.39 -23.37 5.69
C ILE A 63 0.96 -23.73 6.03
N LYS A 64 0.34 -22.96 6.92
CA LYS A 64 -1.07 -23.08 7.28
C LYS A 64 -1.78 -21.79 6.93
N ILE A 65 -2.51 -21.80 5.82
CA ILE A 65 -3.45 -20.72 5.49
C ILE A 65 -4.64 -20.84 6.46
N VAL A 66 -4.79 -19.86 7.35
CA VAL A 66 -5.73 -19.91 8.47
C VAL A 66 -7.10 -19.41 8.05
N ARG A 67 -7.13 -18.34 7.25
CA ARG A 67 -8.37 -17.75 6.73
C ARG A 67 -8.13 -17.09 5.39
N THR A 68 -9.21 -16.88 4.66
CA THR A 68 -9.19 -16.26 3.33
C THR A 68 -10.45 -15.44 3.14
N ILE A 69 -10.30 -14.23 2.62
CA ILE A 69 -11.39 -13.33 2.27
C ILE A 69 -11.26 -12.96 0.79
N GLU A 70 -12.37 -13.00 0.06
CA GLU A 70 -12.44 -12.63 -1.35
C GLU A 70 -13.39 -11.44 -1.53
N ASP A 71 -12.87 -10.34 -2.08
CA ASP A 71 -13.63 -9.12 -2.37
C ASP A 71 -13.32 -8.61 -3.78
N GLY A 72 -14.18 -8.95 -4.74
CA GLY A 72 -13.97 -8.59 -6.13
C GLY A 72 -12.76 -9.34 -6.70
N ASN A 73 -11.79 -8.61 -7.23
CA ASN A 73 -10.53 -9.18 -7.72
C ASN A 73 -9.42 -9.22 -6.64
N LEU A 74 -9.74 -8.88 -5.39
CA LEU A 74 -8.79 -8.97 -4.28
C LEU A 74 -9.02 -10.27 -3.48
N VAL A 75 -7.91 -10.90 -3.10
CA VAL A 75 -7.89 -12.07 -2.21
C VAL A 75 -6.96 -11.77 -1.05
N PHE A 76 -7.52 -11.71 0.15
CA PHE A 76 -6.77 -11.65 1.38
C PHE A 76 -6.53 -13.06 1.94
N VAL A 77 -5.33 -13.33 2.45
CA VAL A 77 -5.00 -14.52 3.23
C VAL A 77 -4.27 -14.15 4.51
N HIS A 78 -4.54 -14.91 5.58
CA HIS A 78 -3.80 -14.83 6.84
C HIS A 78 -3.18 -16.20 7.11
N VAL A 79 -1.87 -16.23 7.29
CA VAL A 79 -1.05 -17.44 7.17
C VAL A 79 -0.15 -17.58 8.39
N HIS A 80 -0.12 -18.80 8.95
CA HIS A 80 0.88 -19.22 9.93
C HIS A 80 1.95 -20.05 9.20
N GLN A 81 3.20 -19.60 9.24
CA GLN A 81 4.35 -20.28 8.68
C GLN A 81 5.20 -20.93 9.77
N TYR A 82 5.51 -22.22 9.62
CA TYR A 82 6.47 -22.94 10.45
C TYR A 82 7.71 -23.23 9.61
N LEU A 83 8.87 -22.75 10.05
CA LEU A 83 10.15 -22.95 9.38
C LEU A 83 11.06 -23.81 10.26
N ASN A 84 11.83 -24.69 9.65
CA ASN A 84 12.83 -25.55 10.27
C ASN A 84 12.27 -26.33 11.47
N GLY A 85 11.18 -27.07 11.26
CA GLY A 85 10.54 -27.85 12.31
C GLY A 85 9.86 -27.02 13.42
N GLY A 86 9.63 -25.71 13.18
CA GLY A 86 9.00 -24.79 14.13
C GLY A 86 9.98 -23.97 14.96
N GLU A 87 11.29 -24.03 14.66
CA GLU A 87 12.32 -23.15 15.25
C GLU A 87 12.03 -21.67 15.02
N ALA A 88 11.49 -21.33 13.85
CA ALA A 88 10.96 -20.01 13.56
C ALA A 88 9.51 -20.13 13.10
N GLN A 89 8.65 -19.29 13.65
CA GLN A 89 7.24 -19.21 13.31
C GLN A 89 6.87 -17.77 13.00
N TRP A 90 6.13 -17.59 11.92
CA TRP A 90 5.74 -16.28 11.40
C TRP A 90 4.26 -16.24 11.12
N VAL A 91 3.69 -15.04 11.28
CA VAL A 91 2.34 -14.71 10.90
C VAL A 91 2.40 -13.69 9.78
N THR A 92 1.71 -13.98 8.68
CA THR A 92 1.71 -13.13 7.49
C THR A 92 0.30 -12.87 7.04
N THR A 93 0.01 -11.63 6.73
CA THR A 93 -1.21 -11.20 6.05
C THR A 93 -0.86 -10.70 4.67
N ASP A 94 -1.56 -11.19 3.66
CA ASP A 94 -1.32 -10.81 2.27
C ASP A 94 -2.63 -10.44 1.62
N THR A 95 -2.57 -9.42 0.77
CA THR A 95 -3.61 -9.16 -0.22
C THR A 95 -3.02 -9.35 -1.60
N PHE A 96 -3.71 -10.14 -2.42
CA PHE A 96 -3.40 -10.36 -3.82
C PHE A 96 -4.45 -9.71 -4.71
N ARG A 97 -4.02 -9.02 -5.76
CA ARG A 97 -4.91 -8.60 -6.85
C ARG A 97 -4.82 -9.58 -8.01
N ALA A 98 -5.98 -9.98 -8.52
CA ALA A 98 -6.10 -10.85 -9.67
C ALA A 98 -6.55 -10.10 -10.94
N ASP A 99 -6.16 -10.64 -12.10
CA ASP A 99 -6.70 -10.27 -13.41
C ASP A 99 -8.07 -10.94 -13.68
N GLU A 100 -8.63 -10.69 -14.86
CA GLU A 100 -9.93 -11.24 -15.28
C GLU A 100 -9.97 -12.78 -15.36
N ASN A 101 -8.81 -13.44 -15.47
CA ASN A 101 -8.68 -14.90 -15.48
C ASN A 101 -8.41 -15.46 -14.07
N GLY A 102 -8.40 -14.61 -13.05
CA GLY A 102 -8.07 -14.96 -11.68
C GLY A 102 -6.57 -15.16 -11.44
N ARG A 103 -5.69 -14.70 -12.34
CA ARG A 103 -4.23 -14.83 -12.20
C ARG A 103 -3.72 -13.69 -11.34
N ILE A 104 -2.80 -13.97 -10.43
CA ILE A 104 -2.25 -12.98 -9.51
C ILE A 104 -1.31 -12.04 -10.25
N VAL A 105 -1.54 -10.74 -10.13
CA VAL A 105 -0.78 -9.68 -10.82
C VAL A 105 -0.20 -8.64 -9.87
N GLU A 106 -0.63 -8.61 -8.61
CA GLU A 106 -0.07 -7.72 -7.60
C GLU A 106 -0.24 -8.29 -6.19
N HIS A 107 0.66 -7.93 -5.29
CA HIS A 107 0.76 -8.50 -3.94
C HIS A 107 1.28 -7.48 -2.90
N TRP A 108 0.58 -7.37 -1.77
CA TRP A 108 1.01 -6.64 -0.57
C TRP A 108 1.04 -7.58 0.62
N ASP A 109 2.02 -7.43 1.50
CA ASP A 109 2.11 -8.20 2.73
C ASP A 109 2.49 -7.35 3.95
N VAL A 110 2.16 -7.89 5.12
CA VAL A 110 2.74 -7.53 6.40
C VAL A 110 3.07 -8.84 7.12
N ILE A 111 4.23 -8.89 7.77
CA ILE A 111 4.73 -10.07 8.46
C ILE A 111 5.17 -9.72 9.88
N ASP A 112 4.80 -10.56 10.84
CA ASP A 112 5.23 -10.45 12.23
C ASP A 112 5.62 -11.83 12.78
N TYR A 113 6.41 -11.87 13.84
CA TYR A 113 6.76 -13.10 14.53
C TYR A 113 5.54 -13.71 15.22
N TYR A 114 5.46 -15.03 15.19
CA TYR A 114 4.44 -15.73 15.98
C TYR A 114 4.82 -15.75 17.47
N ARG A 115 3.94 -15.24 18.33
CA ARG A 115 4.05 -15.33 19.78
C ARG A 115 3.15 -16.45 20.29
N THR A 116 3.76 -17.40 21.00
CA THR A 116 2.98 -18.45 21.67
C THR A 116 2.18 -17.81 22.81
N PRO A 117 0.87 -18.05 22.92
CA PRO A 117 0.06 -17.45 23.97
C PRO A 117 0.54 -17.85 25.37
N GLU A 118 0.61 -16.88 26.27
CA GLU A 118 0.92 -17.10 27.68
C GLU A 118 -0.26 -16.70 28.57
N ASN A 119 -0.31 -17.18 29.82
CA ASN A 119 -1.24 -16.70 30.85
C ASN A 119 -2.72 -16.57 30.40
N ASP A 120 -3.26 -17.63 29.77
CA ASP A 120 -4.63 -17.69 29.25
C ASP A 120 -4.96 -16.67 28.13
N GLN A 121 -3.94 -16.05 27.52
CA GLN A 121 -4.13 -15.27 26.30
C GLN A 121 -4.71 -16.13 25.18
N LEU A 122 -5.55 -15.50 24.37
CA LEU A 122 -6.02 -16.10 23.12
C LEU A 122 -4.89 -16.14 22.10
N ASP A 123 -5.02 -17.02 21.12
CA ASP A 123 -4.03 -17.17 20.07
C ASP A 123 -4.01 -15.95 19.14
N GLN A 124 -2.83 -15.41 18.78
CA GLN A 124 -2.76 -14.20 17.95
C GLN A 124 -3.34 -14.40 16.54
N ILE A 125 -3.43 -15.64 16.07
CA ILE A 125 -3.89 -15.98 14.73
C ILE A 125 -5.12 -16.87 14.74
N PHE A 126 -5.26 -17.81 15.67
CA PHE A 126 -6.40 -18.73 15.70
C PHE A 126 -7.60 -18.15 16.44
N GLY A 127 -8.79 -18.60 16.03
CA GLY A 127 -10.08 -18.14 16.54
C GLY A 127 -11.19 -18.77 15.70
N ASP A 128 -12.44 -18.52 16.07
CA ASP A 128 -13.56 -18.99 15.25
C ASP A 128 -13.61 -18.20 13.93
N PHE A 129 -13.65 -18.93 12.82
CA PHE A 129 -13.66 -18.36 11.48
C PHE A 129 -14.78 -18.96 10.64
N GLU A 130 -15.95 -18.34 10.75
CA GLU A 130 -17.12 -18.68 9.94
C GLU A 130 -17.67 -17.42 9.25
N ILE A 131 -17.58 -17.43 7.91
CA ILE A 131 -18.15 -16.37 7.08
C ILE A 131 -19.67 -16.58 6.99
N LYS A 132 -20.41 -15.67 7.61
CA LYS A 132 -21.88 -15.55 7.56
C LYS A 132 -22.31 -14.18 7.05
N ASP A 133 -23.61 -13.95 6.90
CA ASP A 133 -24.18 -12.64 6.60
C ASP A 133 -23.59 -11.97 5.34
N LEU A 134 -23.44 -12.72 4.25
CA LEU A 134 -22.82 -12.25 3.00
C LEU A 134 -23.47 -10.97 2.44
N ASP A 135 -24.77 -10.78 2.68
CA ASP A 135 -25.55 -9.59 2.31
C ASP A 135 -25.15 -8.34 3.12
N LYS A 136 -24.51 -8.51 4.28
CA LYS A 136 -24.05 -7.43 5.15
C LYS A 136 -22.67 -6.87 4.80
N LYS A 137 -21.97 -7.45 3.82
CA LYS A 137 -20.63 -7.00 3.40
C LYS A 137 -20.50 -5.49 3.26
N ALA A 138 -21.39 -4.84 2.49
CA ALA A 138 -21.30 -3.40 2.25
C ALA A 138 -21.56 -2.56 3.51
N GLU A 139 -22.51 -2.98 4.33
CA GLU A 139 -22.84 -2.35 5.61
C GLU A 139 -21.67 -2.45 6.59
N ASN A 140 -21.07 -3.63 6.72
CA ASN A 140 -19.93 -3.90 7.60
C ASN A 140 -18.68 -3.11 7.17
N LYS A 141 -18.36 -3.09 5.87
CA LYS A 141 -17.27 -2.25 5.35
C LYS A 141 -17.49 -0.77 5.68
N LYS A 142 -18.72 -0.27 5.54
CA LYS A 142 -19.05 1.12 5.89
C LYS A 142 -18.85 1.38 7.39
N LEU A 143 -19.25 0.45 8.26
CA LEU A 143 -19.06 0.56 9.70
C LEU A 143 -17.58 0.65 10.05
N VAL A 144 -16.74 -0.27 9.55
CA VAL A 144 -15.30 -0.28 9.83
C VAL A 144 -14.61 0.95 9.25
N ARG A 145 -14.97 1.40 8.04
CA ARG A 145 -14.42 2.65 7.48
C ARG A 145 -14.71 3.85 8.40
N ARG A 146 -15.93 3.96 8.92
CA ARG A 146 -16.29 5.02 9.86
C ARG A 146 -15.56 4.87 11.19
N PHE A 147 -15.44 3.65 11.71
CA PHE A 147 -14.66 3.38 12.91
C PHE A 147 -13.21 3.86 12.76
N LEU A 148 -12.51 3.45 11.71
CA LEU A 148 -11.13 3.87 11.44
C LEU A 148 -11.01 5.39 11.28
N THR A 149 -11.94 6.04 10.57
CA THR A 149 -11.88 7.49 10.39
C THR A 149 -12.26 8.27 11.65
N GLU A 150 -13.41 8.02 12.25
CA GLU A 150 -13.91 8.80 13.38
C GLU A 150 -13.06 8.55 14.63
N ILE A 151 -12.68 7.29 14.91
CA ILE A 151 -11.90 6.96 16.10
C ILE A 151 -10.42 7.24 15.92
N PHE A 152 -9.79 6.76 14.84
CA PHE A 152 -8.32 6.78 14.72
C PHE A 152 -7.78 7.97 13.91
N GLN A 153 -8.53 8.51 12.95
CA GLN A 153 -8.10 9.71 12.21
C GLN A 153 -8.53 11.00 12.92
N ASN A 154 -9.77 11.04 13.44
CA ASN A 154 -10.32 12.25 14.06
C ASN A 154 -10.16 12.29 15.59
N GLY A 155 -9.86 11.15 16.24
CA GLY A 155 -9.69 11.08 17.69
C GLY A 155 -11.00 11.13 18.49
N GLU A 156 -12.14 10.79 17.88
CA GLU A 156 -13.49 10.89 18.48
C GLU A 156 -13.79 9.70 19.42
N LEU A 157 -12.90 9.44 20.38
CA LEU A 157 -12.95 8.28 21.29
C LEU A 157 -14.26 8.20 22.10
N GLU A 158 -14.97 9.30 22.30
CA GLU A 158 -16.29 9.32 22.90
C GLU A 158 -17.34 8.50 22.13
N GLN A 159 -17.16 8.31 20.82
CA GLN A 159 -18.05 7.53 19.96
C GLN A 159 -17.70 6.03 19.89
N TRP A 160 -16.68 5.59 20.62
CA TRP A 160 -16.19 4.20 20.59
C TRP A 160 -17.29 3.13 20.74
N SER A 161 -18.21 3.34 21.69
CA SER A 161 -19.30 2.40 21.97
C SER A 161 -20.29 2.28 20.82
N ASP A 162 -20.26 3.17 19.83
CA ASP A 162 -21.07 3.08 18.61
C ASP A 162 -20.54 2.02 17.64
N TYR A 163 -19.27 1.63 17.79
CA TYR A 163 -18.58 0.71 16.87
C TYR A 163 -18.26 -0.64 17.49
N VAL A 164 -17.80 -0.67 18.74
CA VAL A 164 -17.19 -1.87 19.34
C VAL A 164 -18.09 -2.42 20.44
N ALA A 165 -18.37 -3.73 20.40
CA ALA A 165 -19.14 -4.42 21.43
C ALA A 165 -18.34 -4.53 22.73
N ASP A 166 -19.01 -4.41 23.88
CA ASP A 166 -18.36 -4.40 25.21
C ASP A 166 -17.49 -5.64 25.45
N ASP A 167 -17.94 -6.80 24.96
CA ASP A 167 -17.32 -8.11 25.07
C ASP A 167 -16.38 -8.46 23.89
N LEU A 168 -15.80 -7.44 23.24
CA LEU A 168 -14.80 -7.62 22.18
C LEU A 168 -13.76 -8.69 22.54
N ILE A 169 -13.63 -9.68 21.66
CA ILE A 169 -12.53 -10.65 21.69
C ILE A 169 -11.31 -10.03 21.01
N GLN A 170 -10.19 -9.96 21.72
CA GLN A 170 -8.96 -9.33 21.24
C GLN A 170 -7.85 -10.36 21.04
N HIS A 171 -7.19 -10.34 19.89
CA HIS A 171 -6.08 -11.26 19.59
C HIS A 171 -4.70 -10.59 19.62
N ASN A 172 -4.63 -9.26 19.63
CA ASN A 172 -3.37 -8.57 19.89
C ASN A 172 -2.92 -8.83 21.34
N HIS A 173 -1.76 -9.45 21.51
CA HIS A 173 -1.21 -9.81 22.83
C HIS A 173 -0.79 -8.61 23.68
N ASP A 174 -0.58 -7.44 23.07
CA ASP A 174 -0.23 -6.20 23.74
C ASP A 174 -1.48 -5.45 24.26
N ILE A 175 -2.68 -5.93 23.91
CA ILE A 175 -3.96 -5.32 24.27
C ILE A 175 -4.77 -6.31 25.14
N GLY A 176 -5.30 -5.81 26.26
CA GLY A 176 -6.20 -6.60 27.10
C GLY A 176 -7.52 -6.98 26.41
N GLN A 177 -8.24 -7.95 26.98
CA GLN A 177 -9.56 -8.35 26.46
C GLN A 177 -10.64 -7.28 26.69
N GLY A 178 -11.64 -7.26 25.82
CA GLY A 178 -12.82 -6.41 25.92
C GLY A 178 -12.63 -5.00 25.33
N SER A 179 -13.77 -4.36 25.04
CA SER A 179 -13.84 -3.05 24.38
C SER A 179 -13.06 -1.96 25.10
N ALA A 180 -13.15 -1.95 26.43
CA ALA A 180 -12.52 -0.94 27.26
C ALA A 180 -10.98 -1.03 27.22
N ALA A 181 -10.42 -2.24 27.16
CA ALA A 181 -8.98 -2.41 27.07
C ALA A 181 -8.43 -1.89 25.74
N TYR A 182 -9.11 -2.19 24.63
CA TYR A 182 -8.71 -1.68 23.32
C TYR A 182 -8.83 -0.16 23.25
N LYS A 183 -9.93 0.42 23.72
CA LYS A 183 -10.08 1.89 23.80
C LYS A 183 -8.98 2.56 24.63
N ASN A 184 -8.64 1.97 25.78
CA ASN A 184 -7.60 2.50 26.66
C ASN A 184 -6.22 2.44 25.99
N TYR A 185 -5.90 1.34 25.30
CA TYR A 185 -4.67 1.20 24.54
C TYR A 185 -4.55 2.30 23.47
N VAL A 186 -5.61 2.53 22.70
CA VAL A 186 -5.64 3.60 21.67
C VAL A 186 -5.35 4.97 22.28
N ALA A 187 -5.93 5.27 23.45
CA ALA A 187 -5.70 6.53 24.13
C ALA A 187 -4.30 6.65 24.77
N GLU A 188 -3.79 5.55 25.36
CA GLU A 188 -2.52 5.50 26.07
C GLU A 188 -1.32 5.66 25.12
N TYR A 189 -1.36 4.95 23.99
CA TYR A 189 -0.28 4.91 23.00
C TYR A 189 -0.52 5.82 21.79
N SER A 190 -1.46 6.77 21.93
CA SER A 190 -1.82 7.75 20.89
C SER A 190 -2.00 7.10 19.50
N VAL A 191 -2.69 5.97 19.45
CA VAL A 191 -2.82 5.17 18.24
C VAL A 191 -3.68 5.91 17.23
N THR A 192 -3.16 6.15 16.05
CA THR A 192 -3.87 6.83 14.95
C THR A 192 -3.70 6.05 13.66
N PHE A 193 -4.64 6.25 12.73
CA PHE A 193 -4.51 5.78 11.36
C PHE A 193 -4.14 6.99 10.52
N ASP A 194 -3.08 6.93 9.73
CA ASP A 194 -2.78 8.03 8.80
C ASP A 194 -3.68 7.92 7.57
N PHE A 195 -3.66 6.75 6.93
CA PHE A 195 -4.57 6.41 5.84
C PHE A 195 -4.89 4.92 5.81
N VAL A 196 -6.13 4.60 5.43
CA VAL A 196 -6.53 3.23 5.09
C VAL A 196 -6.39 3.06 3.58
N PHE A 197 -5.41 2.25 3.18
CA PHE A 197 -5.07 1.96 1.79
C PHE A 197 -6.08 1.04 1.14
N GLN A 198 -6.40 -0.08 1.80
CA GLN A 198 -7.38 -1.05 1.30
C GLN A 198 -8.38 -1.43 2.40
N LEU A 199 -9.59 -1.73 1.96
CA LEU A 199 -10.65 -2.24 2.82
C LEU A 199 -11.39 -3.34 2.06
N LEU A 200 -11.28 -4.57 2.54
CA LEU A 200 -11.91 -5.75 1.96
C LEU A 200 -13.02 -6.23 2.89
N GLY A 201 -14.07 -6.85 2.36
CA GLY A 201 -15.10 -7.45 3.20
C GLY A 201 -15.75 -8.65 2.56
N GLN A 202 -16.10 -9.63 3.39
CA GLN A 202 -16.88 -10.78 3.02
C GLN A 202 -17.79 -11.17 4.18
N GLY A 203 -19.07 -10.89 4.00
CA GLY A 203 -20.08 -11.11 5.03
C GLY A 203 -19.80 -10.37 6.32
N ASN A 204 -19.71 -11.10 7.43
CA ASN A 204 -19.41 -10.61 8.77
C ASN A 204 -17.93 -10.26 9.02
N TYR A 205 -17.03 -10.43 8.04
CA TYR A 205 -15.63 -10.02 8.20
C TYR A 205 -15.27 -8.83 7.33
N VAL A 206 -14.41 -7.97 7.88
CA VAL A 206 -13.80 -6.84 7.18
C VAL A 206 -12.31 -6.81 7.51
N VAL A 207 -11.49 -6.54 6.50
CA VAL A 207 -10.04 -6.38 6.64
C VAL A 207 -9.66 -4.98 6.19
N SER A 208 -8.90 -4.26 7.02
CA SER A 208 -8.21 -3.03 6.61
C SER A 208 -6.73 -3.31 6.40
N TYR A 209 -6.15 -2.55 5.49
CA TYR A 209 -4.71 -2.40 5.34
C TYR A 209 -4.39 -0.92 5.22
N GLY A 210 -3.37 -0.44 5.92
CA GLY A 210 -2.82 0.89 5.73
C GLY A 210 -1.75 1.21 6.75
N GLN A 211 -1.55 2.51 6.99
CA GLN A 211 -0.53 2.99 7.91
C GLN A 211 -1.15 3.41 9.25
N THR A 212 -0.68 2.78 10.32
CA THR A 212 -0.97 3.16 11.71
C THR A 212 0.22 3.91 12.29
N GLN A 213 -0.03 4.86 13.19
CA GLN A 213 1.00 5.39 14.09
C GLN A 213 0.71 5.01 15.54
N ILE A 214 1.75 4.55 16.24
CA ILE A 214 1.70 4.24 17.68
C ILE A 214 2.83 5.04 18.33
N ASP A 215 2.50 5.93 19.25
CA ASP A 215 3.43 6.90 19.87
C ASP A 215 4.29 7.67 18.84
N GLY A 216 3.68 8.04 17.71
CA GLY A 216 4.33 8.78 16.61
C GLY A 216 5.25 7.93 15.73
N VAL A 217 5.31 6.62 15.94
CA VAL A 217 6.05 5.68 15.10
C VAL A 217 5.11 5.08 14.07
N ALA A 218 5.50 5.10 12.79
CA ALA A 218 4.71 4.55 11.69
C ALA A 218 4.87 3.03 11.55
N TYR A 219 3.77 2.37 11.23
CA TYR A 219 3.68 0.93 10.99
C TYR A 219 2.77 0.65 9.80
N ALA A 220 3.10 -0.40 9.05
CA ALA A 220 2.15 -1.01 8.13
C ALA A 220 1.31 -2.03 8.92
N GLN A 221 -0.02 -1.93 8.83
CA GLN A 221 -0.92 -2.75 9.63
C GLN A 221 -2.07 -3.31 8.80
N TYR A 222 -2.30 -4.61 8.97
CA TYR A 222 -3.57 -5.24 8.66
C TYR A 222 -4.39 -5.41 9.92
N ASP A 223 -5.64 -4.97 9.91
CA ASP A 223 -6.63 -5.35 10.92
C ASP A 223 -7.67 -6.27 10.31
N ILE A 224 -8.13 -7.23 11.10
CA ILE A 224 -9.19 -8.17 10.74
C ILE A 224 -10.28 -8.02 11.80
N PHE A 225 -11.47 -7.63 11.36
CA PHE A 225 -12.63 -7.43 12.23
C PHE A 225 -13.70 -8.49 11.93
N ARG A 226 -14.24 -9.11 12.98
CA ARG A 226 -15.54 -9.79 12.89
C ARG A 226 -16.62 -8.87 13.42
N LEU A 227 -17.74 -8.83 12.73
CA LEU A 227 -18.90 -8.03 13.09
C LEU A 227 -20.12 -8.88 13.40
N GLU A 228 -20.93 -8.42 14.33
CA GLU A 228 -22.20 -9.03 14.70
C GLU A 228 -23.14 -7.95 15.25
N ASN A 229 -24.42 -8.00 14.88
CA ASN A 229 -25.44 -7.03 15.33
C ASN A 229 -25.04 -5.55 15.17
N GLY A 230 -24.29 -5.23 14.10
CA GLY A 230 -23.84 -3.86 13.83
C GLY A 230 -22.73 -3.36 14.76
N LYS A 231 -21.93 -4.27 15.33
CA LYS A 231 -20.75 -3.97 16.15
C LYS A 231 -19.57 -4.83 15.74
N ILE A 232 -18.36 -4.34 15.98
CA ILE A 232 -17.13 -5.12 15.98
C ILE A 232 -17.11 -5.95 17.27
N VAL A 233 -16.99 -7.26 17.12
CA VAL A 233 -17.05 -8.23 18.23
C VAL A 233 -15.77 -9.05 18.38
N GLU A 234 -14.88 -9.02 17.38
CA GLU A 234 -13.56 -9.65 17.46
C GLU A 234 -12.55 -8.93 16.57
N HIS A 235 -11.31 -8.87 17.03
CA HIS A 235 -10.22 -8.14 16.40
C HIS A 235 -8.92 -8.96 16.40
N TRP A 236 -8.28 -9.04 15.23
CA TRP A 236 -6.89 -9.48 15.06
C TRP A 236 -6.14 -8.40 14.28
N ASP A 237 -4.84 -8.32 14.50
CA ASP A 237 -3.94 -7.50 13.71
C ASP A 237 -2.62 -8.21 13.40
N VAL A 238 -1.98 -7.75 12.34
CA VAL A 238 -0.58 -8.04 12.03
C VAL A 238 0.06 -6.72 11.65
N ILE A 239 1.15 -6.40 12.31
CA ILE A 239 1.80 -5.09 12.23
C ILE A 239 3.30 -5.29 12.04
N ASP A 240 3.89 -4.55 11.11
CA ASP A 240 5.35 -4.48 10.94
C ASP A 240 5.79 -3.02 10.98
N TYR A 241 6.97 -2.78 11.55
CA TYR A 241 7.55 -1.45 11.62
C TYR A 241 7.76 -0.95 10.20
N TYR A 242 7.27 0.26 9.93
CA TYR A 242 7.53 0.89 8.66
C TYR A 242 9.02 1.24 8.61
N ARG A 243 9.82 0.37 7.99
CA ARG A 243 11.25 0.64 7.80
C ARG A 243 11.37 1.79 6.82
N THR A 244 11.74 2.96 7.33
CA THR A 244 12.39 3.97 6.48
C THR A 244 13.52 3.22 5.77
N PRO A 245 13.64 3.28 4.43
CA PRO A 245 14.57 2.40 3.71
C PRO A 245 15.99 2.54 4.29
N GLU A 246 16.59 1.42 4.70
CA GLU A 246 18.02 1.40 5.02
C GLU A 246 18.83 1.52 3.72
N ASN A 247 19.94 2.27 3.77
CA ASN A 247 20.92 2.58 2.70
C ASN A 247 20.69 3.85 1.87
N ASP A 248 20.38 5.00 2.49
CA ASP A 248 20.26 6.31 1.82
C ASP A 248 19.28 6.31 0.62
N GLN A 249 18.43 5.27 0.49
CA GLN A 249 17.31 5.26 -0.43
C GLN A 249 16.22 6.12 0.19
N LEU A 250 15.93 7.25 -0.45
CA LEU A 250 14.86 8.13 -0.02
C LEU A 250 13.54 7.37 -0.08
N ASP A 251 12.74 7.55 0.98
CA ASP A 251 11.41 6.97 1.07
C ASP A 251 10.56 7.45 -0.10
N GLN A 252 10.04 6.51 -0.86
CA GLN A 252 9.41 6.73 -2.15
C GLN A 252 8.02 7.35 -2.04
N ILE A 253 7.41 7.31 -0.85
CA ILE A 253 6.11 7.90 -0.55
C ILE A 253 6.31 9.18 0.30
N PHE A 254 7.30 9.19 1.18
CA PHE A 254 7.50 10.25 2.15
C PHE A 254 8.72 11.14 1.85
N GLY A 255 8.46 12.39 1.47
CA GLY A 255 9.42 13.49 1.64
C GLY A 255 9.29 14.18 2.99
N ASP A 256 10.21 15.10 3.28
CA ASP A 256 10.02 16.08 4.35
C ASP A 256 8.94 17.09 3.93
N PHE A 257 7.67 16.77 4.24
CA PHE A 257 6.50 17.59 3.92
C PHE A 257 6.32 18.78 4.87
N GLU A 258 7.35 19.63 4.99
CA GLU A 258 7.22 20.92 5.66
C GLU A 258 6.90 22.03 4.65
N ILE A 259 5.70 22.63 4.78
CA ILE A 259 5.28 23.76 3.95
C ILE A 259 5.94 25.04 4.43
N LYS A 260 6.83 25.60 3.60
CA LYS A 260 7.57 26.85 3.82
C LYS A 260 7.20 27.88 2.77
N ASP A 261 7.69 29.11 2.92
CA ASP A 261 7.66 30.16 1.88
C ASP A 261 6.28 30.42 1.27
N LEU A 262 5.23 30.51 2.11
CA LEU A 262 3.84 30.70 1.66
C LEU A 262 3.66 31.91 0.72
N ASP A 263 4.48 32.95 0.88
CA ASP A 263 4.52 34.13 0.03
C ASP A 263 5.06 33.85 -1.39
N LYS A 264 5.87 32.79 -1.56
CA LYS A 264 6.46 32.38 -2.85
C LYS A 264 5.54 31.55 -3.73
N LYS A 265 4.34 31.19 -3.26
CA LYS A 265 3.35 30.39 -4.03
C LYS A 265 3.20 30.81 -5.49
N ALA A 266 3.01 32.11 -5.75
CA ALA A 266 2.77 32.61 -7.11
C ALA A 266 4.02 32.50 -8.00
N GLU A 267 5.19 32.75 -7.42
CA GLU A 267 6.50 32.64 -8.09
C GLU A 267 6.81 31.17 -8.43
N ASN A 268 6.63 30.27 -7.48
CA ASN A 268 6.88 28.84 -7.64
C ASN A 268 5.95 28.22 -8.70
N LYS A 269 4.64 28.55 -8.67
CA LYS A 269 3.71 28.10 -9.71
C LYS A 269 4.12 28.59 -11.10
N LYS A 270 4.64 29.82 -11.20
CA LYS A 270 5.12 30.38 -12.47
C LYS A 270 6.36 29.63 -12.96
N LEU A 271 7.29 29.28 -12.06
CA LEU A 271 8.48 28.51 -12.38
C LEU A 271 8.10 27.13 -12.93
N VAL A 272 7.26 26.37 -12.22
CA VAL A 272 6.83 25.04 -12.68
C VAL A 272 6.04 25.12 -13.99
N ARG A 273 5.17 26.12 -14.16
CA ARG A 273 4.47 26.32 -15.44
C ARG A 273 5.45 26.49 -16.60
N ARG A 274 6.51 27.29 -16.41
CA ARG A 274 7.54 27.49 -17.42
C ARG A 274 8.36 26.23 -17.64
N PHE A 275 8.76 25.52 -16.58
CA PHE A 275 9.43 24.22 -16.66
C PHE A 275 8.64 23.24 -17.54
N LEU A 276 7.35 23.02 -17.22
CA LEU A 276 6.49 22.12 -17.99
C LEU A 276 6.34 22.58 -19.44
N THR A 277 6.26 23.88 -19.70
CA THR A 277 6.09 24.41 -21.06
C THR A 277 7.39 24.32 -21.88
N GLU A 278 8.46 24.93 -21.40
CA GLU A 278 9.72 25.08 -22.12
C GLU A 278 10.43 23.72 -22.25
N ILE A 279 10.45 22.90 -21.19
CA ILE A 279 11.10 21.60 -21.22
C ILE A 279 10.23 20.54 -21.91
N PHE A 280 9.00 20.35 -21.45
CA PHE A 280 8.20 19.20 -21.89
C PHE A 280 7.28 19.46 -23.08
N GLN A 281 6.88 20.71 -23.33
CA GLN A 281 6.06 21.02 -24.52
C GLN A 281 6.93 21.48 -25.69
N ASN A 282 7.95 22.30 -25.43
CA ASN A 282 8.82 22.83 -26.48
C ASN A 282 10.08 21.99 -26.72
N GLY A 283 10.46 21.10 -25.79
CA GLY A 283 11.63 20.23 -25.92
C GLY A 283 12.97 20.93 -25.67
N GLU A 284 12.98 22.06 -24.95
CA GLU A 284 14.15 22.91 -24.71
C GLU A 284 15.05 22.34 -23.59
N LEU A 285 15.46 21.08 -23.72
CA LEU A 285 16.23 20.34 -22.70
C LEU A 285 17.56 21.01 -22.33
N GLU A 286 18.12 21.85 -23.20
CA GLU A 286 19.30 22.67 -22.90
C GLU A 286 19.08 23.67 -21.75
N GLN A 287 17.83 24.07 -21.48
CA GLN A 287 17.45 24.98 -20.39
C GLN A 287 17.12 24.25 -19.08
N TRP A 288 17.28 22.92 -19.02
CA TRP A 288 16.94 22.11 -17.85
C TRP A 288 17.53 22.65 -16.53
N SER A 289 18.81 23.01 -16.55
CA SER A 289 19.53 23.53 -15.37
C SER A 289 18.99 24.87 -14.89
N ASP A 290 18.15 25.57 -15.66
CA ASP A 290 17.46 26.78 -15.22
C ASP A 290 16.31 26.48 -14.25
N TYR A 291 15.82 25.24 -14.25
CA TYR A 291 14.66 24.82 -13.47
C TYR A 291 14.97 23.86 -12.34
N VAL A 292 15.86 22.90 -12.56
CA VAL A 292 16.07 21.75 -11.67
C VAL A 292 17.45 21.85 -11.02
N ALA A 293 17.51 21.70 -9.70
CA ALA A 293 18.77 21.67 -8.96
C ALA A 293 19.55 20.37 -9.25
N ASP A 294 20.88 20.42 -9.28
CA ASP A 294 21.73 19.28 -9.64
C ASP A 294 21.50 18.06 -8.75
N ASP A 295 21.28 18.30 -7.46
CA ASP A 295 21.03 17.35 -6.38
C ASP A 295 19.54 17.01 -6.18
N LEU A 296 18.72 17.14 -7.24
CA LEU A 296 17.30 16.76 -7.23
C LEU A 296 17.10 15.39 -6.55
N ILE A 297 16.22 15.38 -5.56
CA ILE A 297 15.65 14.16 -5.00
C ILE A 297 14.52 13.68 -5.91
N GLN A 298 14.60 12.45 -6.38
CA GLN A 298 13.64 11.85 -7.29
C GLN A 298 12.89 10.70 -6.62
N HIS A 299 11.56 10.71 -6.67
CA HIS A 299 10.73 9.68 -6.06
C HIS A 299 10.13 8.68 -7.05
N ASN A 300 10.24 8.92 -8.36
CA ASN A 300 9.85 7.94 -9.38
C ASN A 300 10.89 6.81 -9.50
N HIS A 301 10.48 5.54 -9.30
CA HIS A 301 11.39 4.39 -9.34
C HIS A 301 11.93 4.07 -10.73
N ASP A 302 11.23 4.49 -11.78
CA ASP A 302 11.68 4.34 -13.16
C ASP A 302 12.87 5.28 -13.46
N ILE A 303 13.15 6.25 -12.58
CA ILE A 303 14.11 7.34 -12.80
C ILE A 303 15.21 7.29 -11.72
N GLY A 304 16.47 7.31 -12.14
CA GLY A 304 17.58 7.43 -11.20
C GLY A 304 17.57 8.74 -10.40
N GLN A 305 18.32 8.81 -9.31
CA GLN A 305 18.47 10.02 -8.50
C GLN A 305 19.22 11.14 -9.23
N GLY A 306 18.92 12.39 -8.86
CA GLY A 306 19.61 13.58 -9.35
C GLY A 306 19.04 14.14 -10.66
N SER A 307 19.39 15.40 -10.93
CA SER A 307 18.88 16.18 -12.07
C SER A 307 19.19 15.54 -13.42
N ALA A 308 20.40 15.00 -13.56
CA ALA A 308 20.87 14.40 -14.80
C ALA A 308 20.08 13.14 -15.15
N ALA A 309 19.74 12.30 -14.15
CA ALA A 309 18.97 11.10 -14.38
C ALA A 309 17.55 11.42 -14.85
N TYR A 310 16.89 12.41 -14.23
CA TYR A 310 15.58 12.86 -14.68
C TYR A 310 15.61 13.43 -16.10
N LYS A 311 16.59 14.31 -16.39
CA LYS A 311 16.77 14.84 -17.76
C LYS A 311 16.98 13.73 -18.80
N ASN A 312 17.79 12.72 -18.47
CA ASN A 312 18.08 11.61 -19.36
C ASN A 312 16.83 10.76 -19.61
N TYR A 313 16.04 10.48 -18.58
CA TYR A 313 14.77 9.78 -18.72
C TYR A 313 13.81 10.52 -19.66
N VAL A 314 13.67 11.84 -19.48
CA VAL A 314 12.82 12.66 -20.36
C VAL A 314 13.25 12.56 -21.83
N ALA A 315 14.56 12.58 -22.08
CA ALA A 315 15.10 12.44 -23.43
C ALA A 315 14.95 11.02 -24.00
N GLU A 316 15.21 9.99 -23.19
CA GLU A 316 15.17 8.58 -23.58
C GLU A 316 13.75 8.13 -23.94
N TYR A 317 12.78 8.47 -23.09
CA TYR A 317 11.38 8.06 -23.24
C TYR A 317 10.51 9.10 -23.97
N SER A 318 11.14 10.10 -24.58
CA SER A 318 10.48 11.20 -25.31
C SER A 318 9.30 11.81 -24.53
N VAL A 319 9.51 12.05 -23.23
CA VAL A 319 8.45 12.50 -22.31
C VAL A 319 8.02 13.91 -22.68
N THR A 320 6.75 14.11 -22.99
CA THR A 320 6.20 15.43 -23.35
C THR A 320 4.87 15.69 -22.66
N PHE A 321 4.58 16.96 -22.38
CA PHE A 321 3.27 17.38 -21.89
C PHE A 321 2.40 17.80 -23.08
N ASP A 322 1.28 17.13 -23.29
CA ASP A 322 0.29 17.56 -24.29
C ASP A 322 -0.43 18.82 -23.79
N PHE A 323 -0.93 18.76 -22.55
CA PHE A 323 -1.43 19.93 -21.84
C PHE A 323 -1.31 19.78 -20.31
N VAL A 324 -1.17 20.92 -19.64
CA VAL A 324 -1.32 21.01 -18.18
C VAL A 324 -2.73 21.51 -17.90
N PHE A 325 -3.57 20.66 -17.29
CA PHE A 325 -4.94 20.96 -16.93
C PHE A 325 -5.00 21.98 -15.78
N GLN A 326 -4.24 21.71 -14.72
CA GLN A 326 -4.26 22.52 -13.52
C GLN A 326 -2.90 22.55 -12.85
N LEU A 327 -2.61 23.71 -12.24
CA LEU A 327 -1.50 23.87 -11.31
C LEU A 327 -2.06 24.32 -9.96
N LEU A 328 -1.75 23.57 -8.91
CA LEU A 328 -1.99 23.93 -7.53
C LEU A 328 -0.66 24.36 -6.89
N GLY A 329 -0.72 25.17 -5.84
CA GLY A 329 0.52 25.54 -5.15
C GLY A 329 0.24 26.08 -3.77
N GLN A 330 1.16 25.77 -2.86
CA GLN A 330 1.16 26.19 -1.47
C GLN A 330 2.61 26.33 -1.01
N GLY A 331 3.05 27.57 -0.87
CA GLY A 331 4.42 27.88 -0.48
C GLY A 331 5.47 27.32 -1.44
N ASN A 332 6.41 26.55 -0.89
CA ASN A 332 7.46 25.82 -1.60
C ASN A 332 6.96 24.62 -2.43
N TYR A 333 5.69 24.25 -2.38
CA TYR A 333 5.14 23.14 -3.15
C TYR A 333 4.25 23.57 -4.32
N VAL A 334 4.37 22.85 -5.43
CA VAL A 334 3.52 23.00 -6.62
C VAL A 334 3.12 21.63 -7.14
N VAL A 335 1.85 21.47 -7.50
CA VAL A 335 1.31 20.24 -8.08
C VAL A 335 0.80 20.53 -9.49
N SER A 336 1.24 19.76 -10.49
CA SER A 336 0.62 19.72 -11.81
C SER A 336 -0.34 18.56 -11.92
N TYR A 337 -1.38 18.77 -12.72
CA TYR A 337 -2.20 17.71 -13.30
C TYR A 337 -2.33 17.98 -14.79
N GLY A 338 -2.06 16.98 -15.62
CA GLY A 338 -2.06 17.11 -17.06
C GLY A 338 -2.06 15.78 -17.79
N GLN A 339 -1.98 15.87 -19.11
CA GLN A 339 -1.74 14.72 -19.97
C GLN A 339 -0.29 14.73 -20.45
N THR A 340 0.41 13.62 -20.21
CA THR A 340 1.78 13.38 -20.65
C THR A 340 1.78 12.31 -21.73
N GLN A 341 2.69 12.40 -22.70
CA GLN A 341 3.03 11.32 -23.62
C GLN A 341 4.39 10.77 -23.24
N ILE A 342 4.49 9.46 -23.07
CA ILE A 342 5.73 8.74 -22.76
C ILE A 342 5.81 7.57 -23.74
N ASP A 343 6.85 7.53 -24.58
CA ASP A 343 6.99 6.55 -25.66
C ASP A 343 5.74 6.38 -26.53
N GLY A 344 5.02 7.50 -26.77
CA GLY A 344 3.80 7.53 -27.57
C GLY A 344 2.55 6.99 -26.89
N VAL A 345 2.62 6.67 -25.59
CA VAL A 345 1.47 6.31 -24.76
C VAL A 345 1.01 7.53 -23.95
N ALA A 346 -0.29 7.81 -23.99
CA ALA A 346 -0.89 8.92 -23.27
C ALA A 346 -1.19 8.53 -21.81
N TYR A 347 -0.77 9.38 -20.88
CA TYR A 347 -0.99 9.21 -19.44
C TYR A 347 -1.70 10.44 -18.87
N ALA A 348 -2.61 10.21 -17.92
CA ALA A 348 -3.04 11.23 -16.99
C ALA A 348 -2.03 11.26 -15.85
N GLN A 349 -1.31 12.37 -15.70
CA GLN A 349 -0.18 12.48 -14.78
C GLN A 349 -0.40 13.60 -13.77
N TYR A 350 -0.05 13.29 -12.52
CA TYR A 350 0.18 14.25 -11.45
C TYR A 350 1.68 14.33 -11.19
N ASP A 351 2.21 15.54 -11.05
CA ASP A 351 3.55 15.75 -10.51
C ASP A 351 3.47 16.66 -9.30
N ILE A 352 4.31 16.38 -8.32
CA ILE A 352 4.52 17.22 -7.14
C ILE A 352 5.96 17.70 -7.20
N PHE A 353 6.16 19.00 -7.02
CA PHE A 353 7.47 19.62 -6.98
C PHE A 353 7.64 20.34 -5.65
N ARG A 354 8.78 20.08 -4.98
CA ARG A 354 9.29 20.99 -3.94
C ARG A 354 10.32 21.91 -4.55
N LEU A 355 10.22 23.19 -4.19
CA LEU A 355 11.11 24.23 -4.67
C LEU A 355 11.92 24.83 -3.52
N GLU A 356 13.17 25.15 -3.82
CA GLU A 356 14.05 25.87 -2.91
C GLU A 356 15.00 26.74 -3.72
N ASN A 357 15.27 27.95 -3.26
CA ASN A 357 16.19 28.90 -3.91
C ASN A 357 15.91 29.12 -5.43
N GLY A 358 14.63 29.06 -5.82
CA GLY A 358 14.22 29.25 -7.22
C GLY A 358 14.54 28.07 -8.14
N LYS A 359 14.68 26.86 -7.58
CA LYS A 359 14.84 25.60 -8.32
C LYS A 359 13.89 24.54 -7.80
N ILE A 360 13.58 23.57 -8.63
CA ILE A 360 12.98 22.29 -8.24
C ILE A 360 14.08 21.45 -7.61
N VAL A 361 13.90 21.08 -6.35
CA VAL A 361 14.86 20.30 -5.56
C VAL A 361 14.34 18.91 -5.21
N GLU A 362 13.05 18.66 -5.42
CA GLU A 362 12.42 17.36 -5.21
C GLU A 362 11.23 17.16 -6.14
N HIS A 363 11.03 15.92 -6.58
CA HIS A 363 10.01 15.54 -7.55
C HIS A 363 9.36 14.20 -7.19
N TRP A 364 8.02 14.18 -7.22
CA TRP A 364 7.19 12.98 -7.23
C TRP A 364 6.29 13.00 -8.45
N ASP A 365 5.94 11.84 -8.97
CA ASP A 365 4.88 11.71 -9.95
C ASP A 365 3.97 10.50 -9.67
N ASN A 366 2.79 10.54 -10.26
CA ASN A 366 1.91 9.40 -10.41
C ASN A 366 1.21 9.51 -11.77
N LYS A 367 1.12 8.40 -12.49
CA LYS A 367 0.59 8.37 -13.86
C LYS A 367 -0.27 7.14 -14.10
N GLU A 368 -1.41 7.34 -14.75
CA GLU A 368 -2.29 6.27 -15.22
C GLU A 368 -2.44 6.34 -16.74
N VAL A 369 -2.40 5.18 -17.42
CA VAL A 369 -2.61 5.12 -18.87
C VAL A 369 -4.01 5.64 -19.20
N MET A 370 -4.09 6.61 -20.12
CA MET A 370 -5.39 7.10 -20.57
C MET A 370 -6.06 6.07 -21.47
N PRO A 371 -7.33 5.70 -21.19
CA PRO A 371 -8.11 4.88 -22.11
C PRO A 371 -8.24 5.55 -23.47
N LYS A 372 -8.44 4.77 -24.54
CA LYS A 372 -8.71 5.35 -25.85
C LYS A 372 -10.00 6.16 -25.77
N VAL A 373 -10.09 7.23 -26.57
CA VAL A 373 -11.26 8.11 -26.59
C VAL A 373 -12.57 7.36 -26.89
N GLU A 374 -12.49 6.27 -27.65
CA GLU A 374 -13.61 5.38 -27.96
C GLU A 374 -14.09 4.54 -26.76
N ASP A 375 -13.22 4.32 -25.76
CA ASP A 375 -13.49 3.58 -24.53
C ASP A 375 -14.02 4.49 -23.40
N LEU A 376 -13.94 5.82 -23.57
CA LEU A 376 -14.42 6.78 -22.58
C LEU A 376 -15.97 6.81 -22.57
N THR A 377 -16.56 6.23 -21.54
CA THR A 377 -18.02 6.18 -21.33
C THR A 377 -18.66 7.55 -21.09
N ASN A 378 -17.87 8.53 -20.65
CA ASN A 378 -18.25 9.94 -20.59
C ASN A 378 -17.01 10.80 -20.87
N ARG A 379 -17.09 11.71 -21.85
CA ARG A 379 -15.98 12.55 -22.32
C ARG A 379 -15.60 13.68 -21.35
N GLY A 380 -15.49 13.38 -20.05
CA GLY A 380 -15.16 14.37 -19.02
C GLY A 380 -16.21 15.45 -18.81
N LYS A 381 -17.48 15.21 -19.16
CA LYS A 381 -18.59 16.05 -18.71
C LYS A 381 -19.03 15.58 -17.33
N PHE A 382 -18.52 16.25 -16.30
CA PHE A 382 -19.11 16.19 -14.96
C PHE A 382 -20.45 16.91 -14.92
#